data_AF-A0A519X4F0-F1
#
_entry.id   AF-A0A519X4F0-F1
#
_cell.length_a   1.000
_cell.length_b   1.000
_cell.length_c   1.000
_cell.angle_alpha   90.00
_cell.angle_beta   90.00
_cell.angle_gamma   90.00
#
_symmetry.space_group_name_H-M   'P 1'
#
loop_
_entity.id
_entity.type
_entity.pdbx_description
1 polymer ?
#
loop_
_entity_poly.entity_id
_entity_poly.type
_entity_poly.pdbx_seq_one_letter_code
_entity_poly.pdbx_strand_id
1 'polypeptide(L)'
;MNKNLLIYSILFLAVSLSSCKKAIEDQELDVIENSAKVAPDNFAYQTTKSIDIDIRLLSRTDQPISGALVSIFEPNSVTVGKELSKVLSDKNGYVRTKINVPANVTELVVDPKYIGLARNVNVFVKFDNVSAIIGGQTGVSGNIVLPKTNSLSNKPSSMSSQFEFKGSMSVGPSTFTTYNPASYGPTGRPLNLEVVDNINFASLMAQVNATLPESEYVASKYIATHVPSDLKVERLSDIWITFIHEGADYRNTLAYYTYPTGNPPLSENDIANAHVIFPNCSTPSSNPDHNGAMVQGDKVKIGRFPAGTSIGFMLLQNAYSGNNLINFASTKFFSTEGINPESNPLLKRHNVVLHNISQRTFLIGFEDIDRSGNWGSDHDFNDLVFYAQSNPVDAISPIGIPLLDESYVDGDGDGIPDAIDEYPTDPLRAYTRYYPSEFVWGTTAFEDNWPNEGDYDLNDLVVSYRYKFAMNSFNQLVDIIGEYKPLAAATGAAKGSVNCAT
;
A
#
# COMPACT_ATOMS: atom_id res chain seq x y z
N MET A 1 9.66 -92.07 -19.52
CA MET A 1 10.91 -92.49 -20.18
C MET A 1 11.17 -91.50 -21.32
N ASN A 2 12.39 -90.94 -21.35
CA ASN A 2 13.01 -90.09 -22.39
C ASN A 2 12.35 -88.72 -22.64
N LYS A 3 12.88 -87.60 -22.12
CA LYS A 3 14.04 -86.80 -22.57
C LYS A 3 13.99 -86.39 -24.06
N ASN A 4 14.00 -85.07 -24.24
CA ASN A 4 14.28 -84.28 -25.45
C ASN A 4 13.11 -84.08 -26.41
N LEU A 5 12.36 -82.98 -26.22
CA LEU A 5 11.95 -82.08 -27.31
C LEU A 5 11.46 -80.76 -26.68
N LEU A 6 12.39 -79.95 -26.18
CA LEU A 6 12.12 -78.62 -25.63
C LEU A 6 12.95 -77.61 -26.45
N ILE A 7 12.57 -77.44 -27.71
CA ILE A 7 13.10 -76.41 -28.61
C ILE A 7 11.90 -75.91 -29.42
N TYR A 8 11.69 -74.58 -29.41
CA TYR A 8 10.65 -73.80 -30.13
C TYR A 8 9.31 -73.51 -29.45
N SER A 9 9.31 -73.01 -28.21
CA SER A 9 8.17 -72.22 -27.69
C SER A 9 8.57 -71.20 -26.61
N ILE A 10 9.60 -70.39 -26.86
CA ILE A 10 9.79 -69.08 -26.20
C ILE A 10 10.42 -68.14 -27.23
N LEU A 11 9.59 -67.46 -28.01
CA LEU A 11 10.00 -66.35 -28.86
C LEU A 11 9.03 -65.19 -28.61
N PHE A 12 8.96 -64.70 -27.38
CA PHE A 12 8.36 -63.40 -27.02
C PHE A 12 8.69 -63.07 -25.56
N LEU A 13 9.95 -62.68 -25.30
CA LEU A 13 10.39 -61.78 -24.22
C LEU A 13 11.92 -61.88 -24.09
N ALA A 14 12.64 -60.87 -24.60
CA ALA A 14 13.95 -60.41 -24.12
C ALA A 14 14.62 -59.55 -25.21
N VAL A 15 14.11 -58.34 -25.44
CA VAL A 15 14.97 -57.25 -25.89
C VAL A 15 15.45 -56.57 -24.61
N SER A 16 16.45 -57.20 -23.99
CA SER A 16 17.18 -56.61 -22.86
C SER A 16 18.04 -55.48 -23.39
N LEU A 17 17.83 -54.30 -22.83
CA LEU A 17 18.66 -53.12 -22.93
C LEU A 17 20.13 -53.49 -22.63
N SER A 18 20.99 -53.40 -23.63
CA SER A 18 22.44 -53.41 -23.45
C SER A 18 22.86 -52.07 -22.84
N SER A 19 22.84 -51.97 -21.51
CA SER A 19 23.58 -50.94 -20.80
C SER A 19 25.04 -51.39 -20.73
N CYS A 20 25.94 -50.62 -21.35
CA CYS A 20 27.38 -50.78 -21.15
C CYS A 20 27.69 -50.53 -19.68
N LYS A 21 27.84 -51.61 -18.90
CA LYS A 21 28.39 -51.56 -17.55
C LYS A 21 29.89 -51.29 -17.69
N LYS A 22 30.30 -50.02 -17.62
CA LYS A 22 31.72 -49.67 -17.44
C LYS A 22 32.11 -50.18 -16.06
N ALA A 23 33.07 -51.11 -16.00
CA ALA A 23 33.67 -51.53 -14.75
C ALA A 23 34.32 -50.29 -14.11
N ILE A 24 33.97 -50.03 -12.86
CA ILE A 24 34.70 -49.08 -12.03
C ILE A 24 35.95 -49.83 -11.61
N GLU A 25 37.06 -49.55 -12.30
CA GLU A 25 38.38 -49.84 -11.78
C GLU A 25 38.57 -48.86 -10.61
N ASP A 26 38.74 -49.37 -9.38
CA ASP A 26 39.09 -48.56 -8.21
C ASP A 26 40.47 -47.94 -8.46
N GLN A 27 40.50 -46.81 -9.15
CA GLN A 27 41.61 -45.88 -9.02
C GLN A 27 41.45 -45.23 -7.64
N GLU A 28 42.41 -45.50 -6.74
CA GLU A 28 42.67 -44.62 -5.62
C GLU A 28 42.79 -43.21 -6.18
N LEU A 29 41.76 -42.39 -5.95
CA LEU A 29 41.86 -40.96 -6.13
C LEU A 29 42.83 -40.49 -5.05
N ASP A 30 44.05 -40.16 -5.44
CA ASP A 30 44.93 -39.33 -4.64
C ASP A 30 44.17 -38.04 -4.34
N VAL A 31 43.59 -37.96 -3.14
CA VAL A 31 43.06 -36.71 -2.61
C VAL A 31 44.27 -35.82 -2.39
N ILE A 32 44.57 -34.99 -3.39
CA ILE A 32 45.48 -33.87 -3.19
C ILE A 32 44.78 -32.97 -2.17
N GLU A 33 45.14 -33.10 -0.89
CA GLU A 33 44.81 -32.12 0.14
C GLU A 33 45.53 -30.81 -0.22
N ASN A 34 44.93 -30.05 -1.13
CA ASN A 34 45.31 -28.68 -1.37
C ASN A 34 44.73 -27.84 -0.22
N SER A 35 45.38 -27.93 0.95
CA SER A 35 44.97 -27.32 2.21
C SER A 35 45.20 -25.80 2.26
N ALA A 36 45.21 -25.11 1.11
CA ALA A 36 45.18 -23.67 1.07
C ALA A 36 43.72 -23.24 1.21
N LYS A 37 43.29 -23.03 2.45
CA LYS A 37 41.97 -22.51 2.78
C LYS A 37 41.74 -21.18 2.05
N VAL A 38 40.98 -21.24 0.95
CA VAL A 38 40.73 -20.11 0.04
C VAL A 38 39.89 -19.01 0.71
N ALA A 39 39.10 -19.35 1.73
CA ALA A 39 38.25 -18.41 2.44
C ALA A 39 38.27 -18.66 3.97
N PRO A 40 38.14 -17.61 4.81
CA PRO A 40 38.00 -17.76 6.26
C PRO A 40 36.89 -18.76 6.66
N ASP A 41 36.96 -19.36 7.85
CA ASP A 41 35.95 -20.37 8.29
C ASP A 41 34.51 -19.84 8.28
N ASN A 42 34.35 -18.52 8.37
CA ASN A 42 33.05 -17.84 8.41
C ASN A 42 32.71 -17.13 7.09
N PHE A 43 33.46 -17.38 6.01
CA PHE A 43 33.13 -16.81 4.71
C PHE A 43 31.98 -17.59 4.07
N ALA A 44 30.84 -16.92 3.90
CA ALA A 44 29.70 -17.46 3.18
C ALA A 44 29.66 -16.85 1.78
N TYR A 45 29.65 -17.69 0.74
CA TYR A 45 29.43 -17.28 -0.65
C TYR A 45 27.96 -16.90 -0.94
N GLN A 46 27.08 -16.94 0.06
CA GLN A 46 25.67 -16.59 -0.08
C GLN A 46 25.51 -15.10 -0.35
N THR A 47 25.10 -14.78 -1.58
CA THR A 47 24.77 -13.43 -2.03
C THR A 47 23.33 -13.04 -1.72
N THR A 48 22.54 -13.99 -1.23
CA THR A 48 21.14 -13.83 -0.84
C THR A 48 20.93 -14.27 0.60
N LYS A 49 19.85 -13.78 1.20
CA LYS A 49 19.36 -14.22 2.50
C LYS A 49 17.84 -14.35 2.46
N SER A 50 17.32 -15.13 3.39
CA SER A 50 15.89 -15.30 3.56
C SER A 50 15.41 -14.45 4.72
N ILE A 51 14.33 -13.69 4.53
CA ILE A 51 13.74 -12.86 5.56
C ILE A 51 12.36 -13.41 5.91
N ASP A 52 12.13 -13.67 7.20
CA ASP A 52 10.82 -14.00 7.74
C ASP A 52 10.02 -12.72 7.98
N ILE A 53 8.86 -12.61 7.33
CA ILE A 53 7.93 -11.48 7.46
C ILE A 53 6.80 -11.87 8.40
N ASP A 54 6.58 -11.10 9.47
CA ASP A 54 5.45 -11.24 10.40
C ASP A 54 4.87 -9.85 10.71
N ILE A 55 3.90 -9.43 9.90
CA ILE A 55 3.27 -8.11 10.00
C ILE A 55 1.83 -8.28 10.47
N ARG A 56 1.39 -7.46 11.43
CA ARG A 56 0.02 -7.46 11.94
C ARG A 56 -0.73 -6.20 11.55
N LEU A 57 -1.92 -6.36 10.98
CA LEU A 57 -2.81 -5.29 10.56
C LEU A 57 -3.96 -5.14 11.56
N LEU A 58 -4.15 -3.93 12.07
CA LEU A 58 -5.12 -3.63 13.14
C LEU A 58 -5.94 -2.37 12.84
N SER A 59 -7.22 -2.39 13.18
CA SER A 59 -8.03 -1.16 13.23
C SER A 59 -7.55 -0.22 14.35
N ARG A 60 -8.06 1.01 14.39
CA ARG A 60 -7.76 1.97 15.47
C ARG A 60 -8.02 1.46 16.89
N THR A 61 -8.91 0.49 17.05
CA THR A 61 -9.29 -0.14 18.34
C THR A 61 -8.73 -1.55 18.49
N ASP A 62 -7.60 -1.81 17.84
CA ASP A 62 -6.81 -3.05 17.90
C ASP A 62 -7.58 -4.31 17.47
N GLN A 63 -8.62 -4.16 16.65
CA GLN A 63 -9.30 -5.31 16.03
C GLN A 63 -8.52 -5.77 14.79
N PRO A 64 -8.32 -7.07 14.59
CA PRO A 64 -7.70 -7.62 13.39
C PRO A 64 -8.37 -7.16 12.09
N ILE A 65 -7.55 -6.85 11.08
CA ILE A 65 -8.01 -6.60 9.70
C ILE A 65 -7.66 -7.81 8.84
N SER A 66 -8.68 -8.56 8.42
CA SER A 66 -8.56 -9.76 7.58
C SER A 66 -8.79 -9.42 6.11
N GLY A 67 -8.16 -10.17 5.20
CA GLY A 67 -8.41 -10.08 3.76
C GLY A 67 -7.80 -8.86 3.07
N ALA A 68 -6.93 -8.10 3.75
CA ALA A 68 -6.20 -7.01 3.12
C ALA A 68 -5.04 -7.59 2.30
N LEU A 69 -4.95 -7.26 1.01
CA LEU A 69 -3.84 -7.64 0.15
C LEU A 69 -2.65 -6.71 0.40
N VAL A 70 -1.52 -7.29 0.77
CA VAL A 70 -0.31 -6.56 1.13
C VAL A 70 0.82 -6.88 0.16
N SER A 71 1.36 -5.84 -0.46
CA SER A 71 2.54 -5.90 -1.32
C SER A 71 3.80 -5.56 -0.53
N ILE A 72 4.90 -6.26 -0.82
CA ILE A 72 6.21 -6.04 -0.21
C ILE A 72 7.19 -5.67 -1.30
N PHE A 73 7.92 -4.57 -1.13
CA PHE A 73 8.86 -4.02 -2.12
C PHE A 73 10.24 -3.79 -1.51
N GLU A 74 11.23 -3.61 -2.37
CA GLU A 74 12.45 -2.88 -1.99
C GLU A 74 12.17 -1.37 -1.96
N PRO A 75 12.80 -0.58 -1.05
CA PRO A 75 12.50 0.85 -0.90
C PRO A 75 12.63 1.71 -2.17
N ASN A 76 13.51 1.33 -3.10
CA ASN A 76 13.73 2.08 -4.35
C ASN A 76 12.93 1.51 -5.54
N SER A 77 11.94 0.64 -5.31
CA SER A 77 11.11 0.03 -6.36
C SER A 77 9.68 -0.23 -5.90
N VAL A 78 9.04 0.79 -5.33
CA VAL A 78 7.61 0.76 -5.00
C VAL A 78 6.79 1.03 -6.25
N THR A 79 6.70 0.03 -7.13
CA THR A 79 5.92 0.07 -8.38
C THR A 79 5.27 -1.27 -8.63
N VAL A 80 4.01 -1.28 -9.03
CA VAL A 80 3.27 -2.50 -9.43
C VAL A 80 4.10 -3.34 -10.41
N GLY A 81 4.16 -4.65 -10.19
CA GLY A 81 4.96 -5.63 -10.94
C GLY A 81 6.41 -5.80 -10.44
N LYS A 82 6.87 -4.94 -9.50
CA LYS A 82 8.17 -5.10 -8.84
C LYS A 82 8.07 -5.57 -7.38
N GLU A 83 6.90 -6.02 -6.96
CA GLU A 83 6.72 -6.64 -5.65
C GLU A 83 7.68 -7.83 -5.49
N LEU A 84 8.33 -7.92 -4.34
CA LEU A 84 9.07 -9.10 -3.88
C LEU A 84 8.11 -10.22 -3.45
N SER A 85 6.92 -9.85 -2.96
CA SER A 85 5.83 -10.76 -2.61
C SER A 85 4.52 -9.98 -2.43
N LYS A 86 3.39 -10.68 -2.61
CA LYS A 86 2.04 -10.23 -2.22
C LYS A 86 1.44 -11.23 -1.24
N VAL A 87 0.65 -10.82 -0.24
CA VAL A 87 0.06 -11.74 0.75
C VAL A 87 -1.25 -11.16 1.29
N LEU A 88 -2.30 -11.96 1.43
CA LEU A 88 -3.52 -11.56 2.14
C LEU A 88 -3.33 -11.69 3.65
N SER A 89 -3.84 -10.74 4.42
CA SER A 89 -3.89 -10.89 5.88
C SER A 89 -4.88 -11.98 6.30
N ASP A 90 -4.48 -12.80 7.28
CA ASP A 90 -5.33 -13.86 7.82
C ASP A 90 -6.44 -13.29 8.74
N LYS A 91 -7.30 -14.18 9.27
CA LYS A 91 -8.40 -13.82 10.18
C LYS A 91 -7.95 -13.10 11.47
N ASN A 92 -6.68 -13.24 11.85
CA ASN A 92 -6.07 -12.60 13.01
C ASN A 92 -5.27 -11.34 12.62
N GLY A 93 -5.36 -10.93 11.35
CA GLY A 93 -4.71 -9.76 10.78
C GLY A 93 -3.24 -9.96 10.46
N TYR A 94 -2.76 -11.20 10.39
CA TYR A 94 -1.35 -11.45 10.11
C TYR A 94 -1.06 -11.62 8.63
N VAL A 95 0.00 -10.95 8.18
CA VAL A 95 0.67 -11.15 6.90
C VAL A 95 1.98 -11.87 7.19
N ARG A 96 2.04 -13.15 6.81
CA ARG A 96 3.20 -14.01 7.03
C ARG A 96 3.69 -14.62 5.75
N THR A 97 4.97 -14.44 5.47
CA THR A 97 5.64 -15.02 4.31
C THR A 97 7.15 -15.05 4.53
N LYS A 98 7.84 -15.76 3.65
CA LYS A 98 9.31 -15.76 3.58
C LYS A 98 9.71 -15.21 2.22
N ILE A 99 10.63 -14.25 2.21
CA ILE A 99 11.16 -13.68 0.97
C ILE A 99 12.66 -13.91 0.87
N ASN A 100 13.15 -14.18 -0.34
CA ASN A 100 14.58 -14.31 -0.61
C ASN A 100 15.06 -13.06 -1.33
N VAL A 101 16.00 -12.34 -0.72
CA VAL A 101 16.50 -11.05 -1.20
C VAL A 101 18.03 -11.03 -1.21
N PRO A 102 18.67 -10.08 -1.92
CA PRO A 102 20.12 -9.87 -1.80
C PRO A 102 20.55 -9.65 -0.34
N ALA A 103 21.74 -10.14 0.03
CA ALA A 103 22.21 -10.14 1.41
C ALA A 103 22.36 -8.73 2.03
N ASN A 104 22.54 -7.71 1.19
CA ASN A 104 22.67 -6.30 1.58
C ASN A 104 21.33 -5.60 1.88
N VAL A 105 20.18 -6.23 1.62
CA VAL A 105 18.87 -5.65 1.92
C VAL A 105 18.70 -5.51 3.43
N THR A 106 18.44 -4.29 3.89
CA THR A 106 18.28 -3.95 5.31
C THR A 106 16.93 -3.30 5.63
N GLU A 107 16.21 -2.86 4.60
CA GLU A 107 14.90 -2.23 4.69
C GLU A 107 14.00 -2.74 3.56
N LEU A 108 12.69 -2.71 3.81
CA LEU A 108 11.63 -3.11 2.87
C LEU A 108 10.49 -2.09 2.98
N VAL A 109 9.63 -2.04 1.97
CA VAL A 109 8.39 -1.26 2.01
C VAL A 109 7.21 -2.21 1.99
N VAL A 110 6.24 -1.96 2.88
CA VAL A 110 5.03 -2.75 3.05
C VAL A 110 3.84 -1.87 2.69
N ASP A 111 3.11 -2.23 1.66
CA ASP A 111 1.94 -1.49 1.21
C ASP A 111 0.66 -2.34 1.35
N PRO A 112 -0.14 -2.13 2.41
CA PRO A 112 -1.47 -2.70 2.51
C PRO A 112 -2.47 -1.86 1.72
N LYS A 113 -3.01 -2.38 0.61
CA LYS A 113 -4.09 -1.73 -0.14
C LYS A 113 -5.42 -1.82 0.62
N TYR A 114 -5.54 -1.05 1.69
CA TYR A 114 -6.69 -1.07 2.58
C TYR A 114 -6.89 0.28 3.27
N ILE A 115 -8.05 0.88 3.04
CA ILE A 115 -8.40 2.18 3.62
C ILE A 115 -8.45 2.07 5.15
N GLY A 116 -7.77 2.99 5.81
CA GLY A 116 -7.63 3.03 7.27
C GLY A 116 -6.31 2.46 7.80
N LEU A 117 -5.48 1.88 6.93
CA LEU A 117 -4.09 1.54 7.24
C LEU A 117 -3.14 2.56 6.61
N ALA A 118 -1.94 2.70 7.19
CA ALA A 118 -0.89 3.50 6.56
C ALA A 118 -0.37 2.77 5.32
N ARG A 119 -0.20 3.51 4.21
CA ARG A 119 0.31 3.01 2.94
C ARG A 119 1.82 3.13 2.87
N ASN A 120 2.47 2.30 2.06
CA ASN A 120 3.91 2.38 1.78
C ASN A 120 4.80 2.46 3.05
N VAL A 121 4.56 1.62 4.07
CA VAL A 121 5.29 1.71 5.35
C VAL A 121 6.70 1.15 5.23
N ASN A 122 7.72 1.94 5.60
CA ASN A 122 9.12 1.47 5.64
C ASN A 122 9.38 0.63 6.89
N VAL A 123 9.95 -0.57 6.69
CA VAL A 123 10.31 -1.51 7.75
C VAL A 123 11.77 -1.92 7.66
N PHE A 124 12.43 -2.07 8.81
CA PHE A 124 13.82 -2.52 8.86
C PHE A 124 13.95 -4.00 9.22
N VAL A 125 14.92 -4.66 8.60
CA VAL A 125 15.22 -6.08 8.79
C VAL A 125 16.16 -6.23 9.99
N LYS A 126 15.77 -7.06 10.97
CA LYS A 126 16.56 -7.33 12.17
C LYS A 126 16.68 -8.84 12.37
N PHE A 127 17.91 -9.36 12.36
CA PHE A 127 18.18 -10.80 12.47
C PHE A 127 17.39 -11.62 11.44
N ASP A 128 17.38 -11.13 10.19
CA ASP A 128 16.64 -11.75 9.08
C ASP A 128 15.14 -11.93 9.34
N ASN A 129 14.57 -11.04 10.18
CA ASN A 129 13.15 -10.98 10.49
C ASN A 129 12.63 -9.54 10.42
N VAL A 130 11.36 -9.41 10.04
CA VAL A 130 10.54 -8.20 10.19
C VAL A 130 9.34 -8.53 11.07
N SER A 131 9.20 -7.82 12.19
CA SER A 131 8.03 -7.90 13.07
C SER A 131 7.43 -6.51 13.27
N ALA A 132 6.29 -6.24 12.65
CA ALA A 132 5.69 -4.90 12.63
C ALA A 132 4.18 -4.94 12.82
N ILE A 133 3.63 -3.81 13.27
CA ILE A 133 2.19 -3.55 13.31
C ILE A 133 1.90 -2.33 12.44
N ILE A 134 0.94 -2.47 11.53
CA ILE A 134 0.37 -1.37 10.76
C ILE A 134 -1.09 -1.20 11.21
N GLY A 135 -1.45 0.02 11.54
CA GLY A 135 -2.68 0.40 12.26
C GLY A 135 -2.54 0.33 13.78
N GLY A 136 -3.62 0.00 14.47
CA GLY A 136 -3.68 0.01 15.94
C GLY A 136 -3.66 1.42 16.54
N GLN A 137 -3.46 1.50 17.86
CA GLN A 137 -3.61 2.79 18.56
C GLN A 137 -2.60 3.87 18.19
N THR A 138 -1.42 3.48 17.70
CA THR A 138 -0.32 4.38 17.35
C THR A 138 -0.14 4.55 15.85
N GLY A 139 -0.99 3.90 15.03
CA GLY A 139 -0.91 3.91 13.57
C GLY A 139 0.17 2.98 13.01
N VAL A 140 1.37 2.91 13.60
CA VAL A 140 2.42 1.94 13.26
C VAL A 140 3.27 1.61 14.51
N SER A 141 3.87 0.41 14.58
CA SER A 141 4.87 0.05 15.60
C SER A 141 5.70 -1.19 15.24
N GLY A 142 6.76 -1.48 16.01
CA GLY A 142 7.65 -2.63 15.77
C GLY A 142 8.88 -2.27 14.92
N ASN A 143 9.22 -3.12 13.97
CA ASN A 143 10.31 -2.94 12.99
C ASN A 143 10.03 -1.82 11.97
N ILE A 144 9.60 -0.64 12.40
CA ILE A 144 9.24 0.50 11.55
C ILE A 144 10.41 1.47 11.47
N VAL A 145 10.73 1.93 10.27
CA VAL A 145 11.63 3.07 10.08
C VAL A 145 10.78 4.32 10.20
N LEU A 146 10.81 4.95 11.38
CA LEU A 146 10.13 6.22 11.55
C LEU A 146 10.87 7.32 10.79
N PRO A 147 10.15 8.20 10.10
CA PRO A 147 10.75 9.31 9.39
C PRO A 147 11.51 10.22 10.34
N LYS A 148 12.70 10.64 9.93
CA LYS A 148 13.43 11.68 10.64
C LYS A 148 12.67 12.99 10.47
N THR A 149 12.03 13.47 11.53
CA THR A 149 11.69 14.89 11.59
C THR A 149 13.02 15.65 11.49
N ASN A 150 13.14 16.57 10.54
CA ASN A 150 14.19 17.59 10.58
C ASN A 150 13.93 18.50 11.79
N SER A 151 14.04 17.95 13.00
CA SER A 151 14.32 18.71 14.18
C SER A 151 15.70 19.29 13.94
N LEU A 152 15.74 20.54 13.49
CA LEU A 152 16.89 21.39 13.79
C LEU A 152 17.14 21.20 15.28
N SER A 153 18.17 20.44 15.59
CA SER A 153 18.60 20.19 16.94
C SER A 153 18.99 21.55 17.50
N ASN A 154 18.08 22.20 18.22
CA ASN A 154 18.44 23.25 19.16
C ASN A 154 19.25 22.57 20.26
N LYS A 155 20.53 22.30 19.96
CA LYS A 155 21.54 22.31 21.00
C LYS A 155 21.35 23.64 21.73
N PRO A 156 21.22 23.68 23.06
CA PRO A 156 21.15 24.93 23.77
C PRO A 156 22.53 25.58 23.67
N SER A 157 22.76 26.37 22.63
CA SER A 157 23.81 27.37 22.64
C SER A 157 23.31 28.47 23.56
N SER A 158 24.03 28.68 24.65
CA SER A 158 23.88 29.82 25.54
C SER A 158 24.19 31.11 24.75
N MET A 159 23.20 31.63 24.03
CA MET A 159 23.16 33.02 23.61
C MET A 159 21.73 33.49 23.75
N SER A 160 21.49 34.19 24.85
CA SER A 160 20.42 35.13 25.00
C SER A 160 20.46 36.13 23.84
N SER A 161 19.51 36.05 22.93
CA SER A 161 19.02 37.22 22.23
C SER A 161 17.56 37.00 21.86
N GLN A 162 16.77 37.99 22.28
CA GLN A 162 15.38 38.17 21.95
C GLN A 162 15.22 38.15 20.43
N PHE A 163 14.72 37.06 19.88
CA PHE A 163 14.12 37.03 18.55
C PHE A 163 12.73 36.41 18.69
N GLU A 164 11.73 37.27 18.90
CA GLU A 164 10.34 36.92 18.61
C GLU A 164 10.25 36.63 17.11
N PHE A 165 10.15 35.36 16.74
CA PHE A 165 9.78 34.98 15.37
C PHE A 165 8.29 35.26 15.16
N LYS A 166 7.94 36.51 14.85
CA LYS A 166 6.69 36.86 14.18
C LYS A 166 6.86 36.66 12.68
N GLY A 167 7.02 35.41 12.25
CA GLY A 167 7.17 35.06 10.85
C GLY A 167 5.88 34.49 10.26
N SER A 168 4.97 35.38 9.85
CA SER A 168 4.00 35.05 8.79
C SER A 168 4.76 34.90 7.49
N MET A 169 4.89 33.69 6.96
CA MET A 169 5.09 33.46 5.53
C MET A 169 4.14 32.36 5.05
N SER A 170 2.85 32.68 5.11
CA SER A 170 1.84 32.17 4.19
C SER A 170 2.04 32.90 2.87
N VAL A 171 2.49 32.22 1.82
CA VAL A 171 2.63 32.81 0.49
C VAL A 171 1.36 32.45 -0.30
N GLY A 172 0.41 33.39 -0.38
CA GLY A 172 -0.87 33.20 -1.08
C GLY A 172 -1.90 34.28 -0.70
N PRO A 173 -2.96 34.49 -1.51
CA PRO A 173 -4.00 35.48 -1.24
C PRO A 173 -4.69 35.26 0.11
N SER A 174 -5.20 36.35 0.68
CA SER A 174 -5.59 36.54 2.08
C SER A 174 -6.91 35.88 2.54
N THR A 175 -7.41 34.85 1.86
CA THR A 175 -8.70 34.19 2.18
C THR A 175 -8.61 33.20 3.35
N PHE A 176 -7.41 32.81 3.78
CA PHE A 176 -7.20 31.95 4.95
C PHE A 176 -7.02 32.81 6.20
N THR A 177 -7.97 32.71 7.14
CA THR A 177 -7.99 33.60 8.31
C THR A 177 -7.65 32.92 9.60
N THR A 178 -7.57 31.58 9.63
CA THR A 178 -7.02 30.86 10.79
C THR A 178 -6.05 29.78 10.35
N TYR A 179 -4.78 30.14 10.32
CA TYR A 179 -3.71 29.17 10.43
C TYR A 179 -2.72 29.67 11.47
N ASN A 180 -2.62 28.93 12.57
CA ASN A 180 -1.62 29.17 13.59
C ASN A 180 -0.67 27.97 13.65
N PRO A 181 0.55 28.07 13.08
CA PRO A 181 1.55 27.00 13.12
C PRO A 181 1.82 26.43 14.53
N ALA A 182 1.63 27.23 15.58
CA ALA A 182 1.84 26.79 16.96
C ALA A 182 0.76 25.81 17.48
N SER A 183 -0.33 25.62 16.74
CA SER A 183 -1.40 24.65 17.07
C SER A 183 -1.09 23.24 16.56
N TYR A 184 0.03 23.05 15.86
CA TYR A 184 0.39 21.82 15.16
C TYR A 184 1.81 21.37 15.52
N GLY A 185 2.03 20.06 15.57
CA GLY A 185 3.36 19.46 15.68
C GLY A 185 4.20 19.69 14.42
N PRO A 186 5.50 19.35 14.43
CA PRO A 186 6.42 19.63 13.31
C PRO A 186 6.06 18.92 11.99
N THR A 187 5.23 17.89 12.06
CA THR A 187 4.73 17.12 10.92
C THR A 187 3.38 17.61 10.39
N GLY A 188 2.79 18.66 10.98
CA GLY A 188 1.46 19.16 10.62
C GLY A 188 0.31 18.51 11.40
N ARG A 189 0.58 17.49 12.24
CA ARG A 189 -0.46 16.86 13.06
C ARG A 189 -0.99 17.81 14.13
N PRO A 190 -2.32 17.97 14.32
CA PRO A 190 -2.88 18.82 15.37
C PRO A 190 -2.39 18.46 16.78
N LEU A 191 -2.16 19.47 17.62
CA LEU A 191 -1.81 19.26 19.04
C LEU A 191 -3.05 19.17 19.95
N ASN A 192 -4.18 19.70 19.50
CA ASN A 192 -5.46 19.76 20.23
C ASN A 192 -6.40 18.62 19.83
N LEU A 193 -5.89 17.40 19.75
CA LEU A 193 -6.69 16.23 19.42
C LEU A 193 -7.71 15.93 20.54
N GLU A 194 -8.95 15.68 20.15
CA GLU A 194 -10.02 15.21 21.02
C GLU A 194 -9.88 13.71 21.29
N VAL A 195 -10.67 13.21 22.24
CA VAL A 195 -10.76 11.78 22.51
C VAL A 195 -11.25 11.03 21.26
N VAL A 196 -10.58 9.92 20.94
CA VAL A 196 -10.95 9.03 19.84
C VAL A 196 -12.38 8.55 20.03
N ASP A 197 -13.15 8.54 18.95
CA ASP A 197 -14.55 8.15 19.00
C ASP A 197 -14.76 6.70 19.41
N ASN A 198 -15.79 6.47 20.22
CA ASN A 198 -16.26 5.14 20.57
C ASN A 198 -17.16 4.58 19.46
N ILE A 199 -16.56 4.30 18.31
CA ILE A 199 -17.20 3.63 17.16
C ILE A 199 -16.47 2.33 16.83
N ASN A 200 -17.13 1.46 16.09
CA ASN A 200 -16.50 0.26 15.56
C ASN A 200 -15.73 0.62 14.27
N PHE A 201 -14.45 0.99 14.41
CA PHE A 201 -13.57 1.34 13.30
C PHE A 201 -13.38 0.21 12.29
N ALA A 202 -13.36 -1.06 12.74
CA ALA A 202 -13.23 -2.19 11.82
C ALA A 202 -14.44 -2.30 10.89
N SER A 203 -15.65 -2.18 11.45
CA SER A 203 -16.89 -2.16 10.67
C SER A 203 -16.97 -0.94 9.76
N LEU A 204 -16.52 0.23 10.23
CA LEU A 204 -16.47 1.43 9.39
C LEU A 204 -15.53 1.22 8.20
N MET A 205 -14.32 0.71 8.43
CA MET A 205 -13.36 0.49 7.34
C MET A 205 -13.81 -0.58 6.36
N ALA A 206 -14.49 -1.63 6.82
CA ALA A 206 -15.12 -2.59 5.89
C ALA A 206 -16.13 -1.91 4.97
N GLN A 207 -16.99 -1.04 5.51
CA GLN A 207 -17.96 -0.27 4.71
C GLN A 207 -17.28 0.73 3.77
N VAL A 208 -16.22 1.42 4.24
CA VAL A 208 -15.48 2.38 3.41
C VAL A 208 -14.78 1.68 2.25
N ASN A 209 -14.07 0.56 2.50
CA ASN A 209 -13.41 -0.21 1.44
C ASN A 209 -14.43 -0.85 0.46
N ALA A 210 -15.64 -1.17 0.90
CA ALA A 210 -16.71 -1.60 0.02
C ALA A 210 -17.29 -0.46 -0.84
N THR A 211 -17.23 0.77 -0.35
CA THR A 211 -17.89 1.93 -0.97
C THR A 211 -16.95 2.72 -1.89
N LEU A 212 -15.70 2.92 -1.47
CA LEU A 212 -14.66 3.68 -2.16
C LEU A 212 -13.38 2.82 -2.29
N PRO A 213 -13.43 1.64 -2.92
CA PRO A 213 -12.26 0.79 -3.06
C PRO A 213 -11.11 1.51 -3.76
N GLU A 214 -9.88 1.21 -3.34
CA GLU A 214 -8.65 1.74 -3.91
C GLU A 214 -8.52 1.45 -5.41
N SER A 215 -8.18 2.47 -6.21
CA SER A 215 -7.95 2.39 -7.66
C SER A 215 -9.18 1.97 -8.49
N GLU A 216 -10.38 2.08 -7.91
CA GLU A 216 -11.65 1.75 -8.57
C GLU A 216 -12.51 2.99 -8.73
N TYR A 217 -13.03 3.19 -9.94
CA TYR A 217 -13.83 4.37 -10.25
C TYR A 217 -15.03 4.49 -9.31
N VAL A 218 -15.20 5.66 -8.69
CA VAL A 218 -16.30 5.89 -7.75
C VAL A 218 -17.66 5.61 -8.41
N ALA A 219 -18.52 4.88 -7.70
CA ALA A 219 -19.84 4.56 -8.23
C ALA A 219 -20.65 5.85 -8.50
N SER A 220 -21.21 5.97 -9.69
CA SER A 220 -21.91 7.17 -10.16
C SER A 220 -23.06 7.64 -9.25
N LYS A 221 -23.65 6.72 -8.46
CA LYS A 221 -24.69 7.01 -7.46
C LYS A 221 -24.20 7.97 -6.36
N TYR A 222 -22.90 8.02 -6.08
CA TYR A 222 -22.29 8.88 -5.05
C TYR A 222 -21.96 10.29 -5.54
N ILE A 223 -21.81 10.46 -6.84
CA ILE A 223 -21.40 11.72 -7.48
C ILE A 223 -22.49 12.32 -8.38
N ALA A 224 -23.73 11.82 -8.28
CA ALA A 224 -24.85 12.32 -9.06
C ALA A 224 -25.18 13.79 -8.72
N THR A 225 -25.63 14.58 -9.69
CA THR A 225 -25.83 16.04 -9.56
C THR A 225 -26.74 16.47 -8.40
N HIS A 226 -27.67 15.62 -7.97
CA HIS A 226 -28.59 15.92 -6.86
C HIS A 226 -28.03 15.53 -5.48
N VAL A 227 -26.90 14.80 -5.44
CA VAL A 227 -26.26 14.37 -4.21
C VAL A 227 -25.53 15.56 -3.58
N PRO A 228 -25.82 15.90 -2.31
CA PRO A 228 -25.09 16.92 -1.59
C PRO A 228 -23.59 16.62 -1.52
N SER A 229 -22.78 17.65 -1.72
CA SER A 229 -21.33 17.58 -1.58
C SER A 229 -20.81 18.30 -0.32
N ASP A 230 -21.67 19.10 0.33
CA ASP A 230 -21.37 19.88 1.53
C ASP A 230 -22.29 19.47 2.69
N LEU A 231 -21.85 19.72 3.93
CA LEU A 231 -22.67 19.46 5.13
C LEU A 231 -23.64 20.62 5.37
N LYS A 232 -24.91 20.31 5.66
CA LYS A 232 -25.94 21.32 5.99
C LYS A 232 -26.31 21.24 7.46
N VAL A 233 -26.10 22.34 8.20
CA VAL A 233 -26.40 22.44 9.63
C VAL A 233 -27.81 22.97 9.83
N GLU A 234 -28.70 22.17 10.41
CA GLU A 234 -30.13 22.49 10.59
C GLU A 234 -30.46 23.05 11.98
N ARG A 235 -29.53 22.96 12.93
CA ARG A 235 -29.67 23.48 14.30
C ARG A 235 -28.32 23.88 14.86
N LEU A 236 -28.30 24.75 15.87
CA LEU A 236 -27.07 25.13 16.55
C LEU A 236 -26.34 23.89 17.09
N SER A 237 -25.12 23.63 16.59
CA SER A 237 -24.36 22.44 16.95
C SER A 237 -22.86 22.66 16.97
N ASP A 238 -22.18 21.92 17.85
CA ASP A 238 -20.75 21.71 17.75
C ASP A 238 -20.46 20.66 16.66
N ILE A 239 -19.41 20.84 15.86
CA ILE A 239 -19.02 19.91 14.79
C ILE A 239 -17.54 19.54 14.92
N TRP A 240 -17.27 18.26 14.68
CA TRP A 240 -15.94 17.66 14.68
C TRP A 240 -15.64 17.01 13.34
N ILE A 241 -14.36 16.99 13.01
CA ILE A 241 -13.79 16.26 11.88
C ILE A 241 -12.79 15.25 12.40
N THR A 242 -12.88 14.02 11.89
CA THR A 242 -12.01 12.92 12.28
C THR A 242 -11.34 12.31 11.05
N PHE A 243 -10.01 12.30 11.04
CA PHE A 243 -9.20 11.71 9.98
C PHE A 243 -9.38 10.18 9.91
N ILE A 244 -9.45 9.63 8.70
CA ILE A 244 -9.53 8.18 8.46
C ILE A 244 -8.31 7.65 7.72
N HIS A 245 -7.99 8.23 6.57
CA HIS A 245 -6.98 7.70 5.65
C HIS A 245 -6.52 8.77 4.64
N GLU A 246 -5.29 8.62 4.15
CA GLU A 246 -4.82 9.28 2.93
C GLU A 246 -4.29 8.17 2.00
N GLY A 247 -4.86 8.08 0.80
CA GLY A 247 -4.49 7.15 -0.28
C GLY A 247 -3.53 7.76 -1.31
N ALA A 248 -3.35 9.09 -1.28
CA ALA A 248 -2.52 9.82 -2.22
C ALA A 248 -1.00 9.74 -1.94
N ASP A 249 -0.18 10.12 -2.92
CA ASP A 249 1.26 10.37 -2.78
C ASP A 249 1.62 11.86 -2.55
N TYR A 250 0.63 12.70 -2.25
CA TYR A 250 0.81 14.13 -1.96
C TYR A 250 0.66 14.47 -0.49
N ARG A 251 1.32 15.54 -0.03
CA ARG A 251 1.16 16.05 1.34
C ARG A 251 0.03 17.08 1.37
N ASN A 252 -1.20 16.59 1.33
CA ASN A 252 -2.37 17.43 1.19
C ASN A 252 -2.68 18.20 2.47
N THR A 253 -3.16 19.43 2.31
CA THR A 253 -3.75 20.22 3.41
C THR A 253 -5.26 20.18 3.31
N LEU A 254 -5.94 19.83 4.40
CA LEU A 254 -7.40 19.94 4.53
C LEU A 254 -7.80 21.23 5.24
N ALA A 255 -8.75 21.96 4.65
CA ALA A 255 -9.39 23.13 5.23
C ALA A 255 -10.91 23.09 5.08
N TYR A 256 -11.62 23.93 5.83
CA TYR A 256 -13.05 24.16 5.67
C TYR A 256 -13.38 25.64 5.54
N TYR A 257 -14.55 25.91 4.96
CA TYR A 257 -15.18 27.23 4.92
C TYR A 257 -16.68 27.06 5.18
N THR A 258 -17.36 28.18 5.41
CA THR A 258 -18.80 28.18 5.65
C THR A 258 -19.51 29.22 4.80
N TYR A 259 -20.77 28.95 4.49
CA TYR A 259 -21.64 29.87 3.76
C TYR A 259 -23.10 29.68 4.20
N PRO A 260 -23.98 30.69 4.03
CA PRO A 260 -25.40 30.52 4.32
C PRO A 260 -26.02 29.44 3.43
N THR A 261 -26.70 28.46 4.02
CA THR A 261 -27.32 27.36 3.28
C THR A 261 -28.25 27.90 2.18
N GLY A 262 -28.08 27.38 0.97
CA GLY A 262 -28.77 27.85 -0.24
C GLY A 262 -28.04 28.94 -1.02
N ASN A 263 -26.92 29.45 -0.51
CA ASN A 263 -26.08 30.46 -1.18
C ASN A 263 -24.62 29.99 -1.27
N PRO A 264 -24.32 28.91 -2.01
CA PRO A 264 -22.94 28.43 -2.17
C PRO A 264 -22.06 29.48 -2.86
N PRO A 265 -20.75 29.52 -2.59
CA PRO A 265 -19.82 30.37 -3.31
C PRO A 265 -19.81 30.04 -4.80
N LEU A 266 -19.67 31.05 -5.66
CA LEU A 266 -19.61 30.91 -7.11
C LEU A 266 -18.18 31.01 -7.66
N SER A 267 -17.23 31.41 -6.80
CA SER A 267 -15.79 31.42 -7.05
C SER A 267 -15.00 31.32 -5.74
N GLU A 268 -13.70 31.00 -5.80
CA GLU A 268 -12.81 31.02 -4.62
C GLU A 268 -12.82 32.38 -3.90
N ASN A 269 -12.98 33.49 -4.65
CA ASN A 269 -13.02 34.84 -4.08
C ASN A 269 -14.25 35.12 -3.20
N ASP A 270 -15.33 34.34 -3.35
CA ASP A 270 -16.53 34.46 -2.51
C ASP A 270 -16.32 33.83 -1.12
N ILE A 271 -15.25 33.05 -0.96
CA ILE A 271 -14.87 32.45 0.32
C ILE A 271 -14.10 33.48 1.15
N ALA A 272 -14.84 34.19 2.01
CA ALA A 272 -14.27 35.23 2.87
C ALA A 272 -13.23 34.69 3.86
N ASN A 273 -13.44 33.47 4.37
CA ASN A 273 -12.60 32.84 5.39
C ASN A 273 -12.55 31.32 5.16
N ALA A 274 -11.33 30.78 5.09
CA ALA A 274 -11.06 29.37 5.20
C ALA A 274 -10.17 29.07 6.43
N HIS A 275 -10.41 27.90 7.03
CA HIS A 275 -9.81 27.46 8.28
C HIS A 275 -9.10 26.12 8.06
N VAL A 276 -7.78 26.06 8.30
CA VAL A 276 -7.01 24.82 8.17
C VAL A 276 -7.41 23.85 9.29
N ILE A 277 -7.72 22.60 8.92
CA ILE A 277 -8.01 21.49 9.83
C ILE A 277 -6.75 20.63 10.01
N PHE A 278 -6.22 20.12 8.89
CA PHE A 278 -5.03 19.28 8.85
C PHE A 278 -4.02 19.90 7.88
N PRO A 279 -2.95 20.53 8.37
CA PRO A 279 -1.85 21.02 7.54
C PRO A 279 -1.24 19.95 6.64
N ASN A 280 -1.12 18.72 7.15
CA ASN A 280 -0.56 17.58 6.44
C ASN A 280 -1.43 16.36 6.75
N CYS A 281 -2.09 15.80 5.74
CA CYS A 281 -2.97 14.65 5.91
C CYS A 281 -2.21 13.30 5.93
N SER A 282 -0.90 13.32 5.69
CA SER A 282 -0.12 12.09 5.53
C SER A 282 0.04 11.26 6.79
N THR A 283 -0.06 9.96 6.57
CA THR A 283 0.32 8.93 7.53
C THR A 283 1.84 8.69 7.45
N PRO A 284 2.43 7.92 8.38
CA PRO A 284 3.82 7.49 8.25
C PRO A 284 4.02 6.65 6.98
N SER A 285 4.94 7.05 6.11
CA SER A 285 5.24 6.38 4.84
C SER A 285 6.76 6.37 4.56
N SER A 286 7.19 5.46 3.68
CA SER A 286 8.56 5.29 3.20
C SER A 286 9.00 6.40 2.27
N ASN A 287 8.05 7.09 1.63
CA ASN A 287 8.35 8.20 0.75
C ASN A 287 8.64 9.45 1.60
N PRO A 288 9.88 9.97 1.64
CA PRO A 288 10.20 11.15 2.45
C PRO A 288 9.44 12.41 2.00
N ASP A 289 8.99 12.44 0.74
CA ASP A 289 8.21 13.53 0.17
C ASP A 289 6.71 13.41 0.49
N HIS A 290 6.23 12.21 0.85
CA HIS A 290 4.87 11.93 1.31
C HIS A 290 4.94 11.31 2.69
N ASN A 291 5.16 12.13 3.71
CA ASN A 291 5.30 11.63 5.05
C ASN A 291 4.69 12.57 6.09
N GLY A 292 3.90 11.98 6.99
CA GLY A 292 3.27 12.71 8.08
C GLY A 292 3.17 11.87 9.36
N ALA A 293 2.23 12.26 10.21
CA ALA A 293 2.03 11.62 11.51
C ALA A 293 0.55 11.44 11.84
N MET A 294 -0.33 11.63 10.87
CA MET A 294 -1.76 11.41 11.07
C MET A 294 -2.01 9.95 11.42
N VAL A 295 -2.93 9.72 12.34
CA VAL A 295 -3.39 8.39 12.73
C VAL A 295 -4.89 8.35 12.57
N GLN A 296 -5.44 7.24 12.05
CA GLN A 296 -6.88 7.02 11.99
C GLN A 296 -7.54 7.39 13.32
N GLY A 297 -8.64 8.12 13.28
CA GLY A 297 -9.34 8.57 14.48
C GLY A 297 -8.81 9.88 15.09
N ASP A 298 -7.80 10.51 14.51
CA ASP A 298 -7.38 11.86 14.91
C ASP A 298 -8.52 12.85 14.70
N LYS A 299 -9.06 13.34 15.83
CA LYS A 299 -10.30 14.11 15.89
C LYS A 299 -10.03 15.54 16.33
N VAL A 300 -10.63 16.51 15.65
CA VAL A 300 -10.58 17.93 16.00
C VAL A 300 -11.97 18.54 15.99
N LYS A 301 -12.25 19.41 16.97
CA LYS A 301 -13.45 20.25 16.96
C LYS A 301 -13.22 21.43 16.03
N ILE A 302 -14.01 21.54 14.95
CA ILE A 302 -13.85 22.64 13.99
C ILE A 302 -14.62 23.90 14.38
N GLY A 303 -15.67 23.76 15.21
CA GLY A 303 -16.39 24.92 15.72
C GLY A 303 -17.80 24.63 16.21
N ARG A 304 -18.56 25.70 16.43
CA ARG A 304 -19.99 25.69 16.75
C ARG A 304 -20.72 26.55 15.73
N PHE A 305 -21.69 25.97 15.03
CA PHE A 305 -22.33 26.59 13.87
C PHE A 305 -23.84 26.72 14.11
N PRO A 306 -24.46 27.88 13.77
CA PRO A 306 -25.91 28.05 13.85
C PRO A 306 -26.64 27.28 12.74
N ALA A 307 -27.95 27.10 12.93
CA ALA A 307 -28.84 26.61 11.88
C ALA A 307 -28.74 27.46 10.60
N GLY A 308 -28.86 26.84 9.43
CA GLY A 308 -28.76 27.51 8.14
C GLY A 308 -27.32 27.80 7.70
N THR A 309 -26.34 27.10 8.29
CA THR A 309 -24.94 27.14 7.85
C THR A 309 -24.62 25.90 7.03
N SER A 310 -24.05 26.07 5.84
CA SER A 310 -23.40 24.99 5.11
C SER A 310 -21.90 25.02 5.36
N ILE A 311 -21.29 23.84 5.47
CA ILE A 311 -19.84 23.66 5.63
C ILE A 311 -19.31 22.98 4.38
N GLY A 312 -18.47 23.70 3.64
CA GLY A 312 -17.70 23.17 2.54
C GLY A 312 -16.27 22.87 2.98
N PHE A 313 -15.63 21.95 2.29
CA PHE A 313 -14.25 21.53 2.48
C PHE A 313 -13.42 21.89 1.26
N MET A 314 -12.12 22.02 1.49
CA MET A 314 -11.13 22.32 0.46
C MET A 314 -9.88 21.52 0.76
N LEU A 315 -9.45 20.74 -0.23
CA LEU A 315 -8.15 20.09 -0.27
C LEU A 315 -7.19 20.97 -1.05
N LEU A 316 -6.02 21.27 -0.47
CA LEU A 316 -4.92 21.93 -1.17
C LEU A 316 -3.89 20.85 -1.53
N GLN A 317 -3.75 20.61 -2.83
CA GLN A 317 -2.91 19.54 -3.36
C GLN A 317 -1.43 19.80 -3.03
N ASN A 318 -0.78 18.81 -2.41
CA ASN A 318 0.65 18.82 -2.08
C ASN A 318 1.14 20.15 -1.45
N ALA A 319 0.29 20.79 -0.65
CA ALA A 319 0.54 22.15 -0.18
C ALA A 319 1.50 22.21 1.01
N TYR A 320 1.67 21.11 1.74
CA TYR A 320 2.55 21.06 2.90
C TYR A 320 4.02 20.87 2.49
N SER A 321 4.90 21.72 3.01
CA SER A 321 6.34 21.71 2.70
C SER A 321 7.25 21.42 3.91
N GLY A 322 6.66 21.01 5.04
CA GLY A 322 7.38 20.72 6.28
C GLY A 322 7.37 21.87 7.28
N ASN A 323 7.61 21.56 8.57
CA ASN A 323 7.69 22.54 9.66
C ASN A 323 6.50 23.52 9.71
N ASN A 324 5.28 23.02 9.49
CA ASN A 324 4.08 23.84 9.48
C ASN A 324 4.06 24.93 8.39
N LEU A 325 4.78 24.74 7.28
CA LEU A 325 4.70 25.62 6.11
C LEU A 325 3.72 25.05 5.07
N ILE A 326 2.74 25.88 4.69
CA ILE A 326 1.69 25.55 3.71
C ILE A 326 1.77 26.56 2.56
N ASN A 327 1.78 26.06 1.32
CA ASN A 327 1.61 26.86 0.11
C ASN A 327 0.12 27.05 -0.20
N PHE A 328 -0.46 28.16 0.24
CA PHE A 328 -1.88 28.47 0.00
C PHE A 328 -2.19 28.85 -1.46
N ALA A 329 -1.18 29.00 -2.31
CA ALA A 329 -1.34 29.19 -3.75
C ALA A 329 -1.34 27.87 -4.55
N SER A 330 -1.16 26.71 -3.89
CA SER A 330 -1.30 25.40 -4.55
C SER A 330 -2.69 25.20 -5.17
N THR A 331 -2.79 24.23 -6.08
CA THR A 331 -4.07 23.75 -6.64
C THR A 331 -5.04 23.38 -5.53
N LYS A 332 -6.31 23.72 -5.72
CA LYS A 332 -7.38 23.52 -4.74
C LYS A 332 -8.51 22.73 -5.36
N PHE A 333 -9.01 21.77 -4.60
CA PHE A 333 -10.21 21.02 -4.90
C PHE A 333 -11.23 21.25 -3.79
N PHE A 334 -12.39 21.78 -4.16
CA PHE A 334 -13.46 22.18 -3.26
C PHE A 334 -14.58 21.14 -3.27
N SER A 335 -15.23 20.95 -2.14
CA SER A 335 -16.47 20.16 -2.10
C SER A 335 -17.65 20.89 -2.76
N THR A 336 -17.64 22.22 -2.79
CA THR A 336 -18.57 22.99 -3.63
C THR A 336 -18.16 22.85 -5.11
N GLU A 337 -18.71 21.85 -5.78
CA GLU A 337 -18.39 21.44 -7.16
C GLU A 337 -18.26 22.60 -8.17
N GLY A 338 -19.15 23.60 -8.10
CA GLY A 338 -19.22 24.69 -9.09
C GLY A 338 -17.92 25.48 -9.30
N ILE A 339 -17.05 25.53 -8.28
CA ILE A 339 -15.85 26.36 -8.26
C ILE A 339 -14.55 25.62 -8.59
N ASN A 340 -14.61 24.32 -8.87
CA ASN A 340 -13.44 23.51 -9.26
C ASN A 340 -12.92 23.83 -10.67
N PRO A 341 -11.62 23.62 -10.94
CA PRO A 341 -10.93 24.16 -12.10
C PRO A 341 -11.30 23.50 -13.44
N GLU A 342 -11.86 22.29 -13.42
CA GLU A 342 -12.16 21.50 -14.62
C GLU A 342 -13.14 22.23 -15.53
N SER A 343 -12.88 22.18 -16.84
CA SER A 343 -13.80 22.74 -17.83
C SER A 343 -15.05 21.90 -18.05
N ASN A 344 -14.95 20.57 -17.88
CA ASN A 344 -16.08 19.65 -18.01
C ASN A 344 -16.87 19.62 -16.70
N PRO A 345 -18.15 20.04 -16.68
CA PRO A 345 -18.96 20.05 -15.46
C PRO A 345 -19.08 18.68 -14.78
N LEU A 346 -19.02 17.57 -15.52
CA LEU A 346 -19.12 16.22 -14.94
C LEU A 346 -17.89 15.80 -14.14
N LEU A 347 -16.76 16.49 -14.33
CA LEU A 347 -15.49 16.20 -13.68
C LEU A 347 -15.19 17.15 -12.52
N LYS A 348 -15.95 18.24 -12.39
CA LYS A 348 -15.79 19.24 -11.32
C LYS A 348 -16.05 18.68 -9.92
N ARG A 349 -16.64 17.49 -9.76
CA ARG A 349 -16.88 16.92 -8.43
C ARG A 349 -15.60 16.25 -7.94
N HIS A 350 -15.06 16.72 -6.81
CA HIS A 350 -13.86 16.15 -6.18
C HIS A 350 -14.14 15.49 -4.85
N ASN A 351 -15.40 15.45 -4.40
CA ASN A 351 -15.72 14.77 -3.17
C ASN A 351 -17.05 14.01 -3.22
N VAL A 352 -17.17 13.08 -2.29
CA VAL A 352 -18.43 12.43 -1.92
C VAL A 352 -18.78 12.79 -0.48
N VAL A 353 -20.07 12.77 -0.14
CA VAL A 353 -20.54 12.76 1.25
C VAL A 353 -21.44 11.54 1.41
N LEU A 354 -21.15 10.70 2.39
CA LEU A 354 -21.80 9.41 2.60
C LEU A 354 -22.21 9.25 4.07
N HIS A 355 -23.42 8.79 4.32
CA HIS A 355 -23.96 8.69 5.66
C HIS A 355 -23.85 7.26 6.21
N ASN A 356 -23.16 7.10 7.33
CA ASN A 356 -23.21 5.89 8.12
C ASN A 356 -24.26 6.05 9.24
N ILE A 357 -25.46 5.52 9.00
CA ILE A 357 -26.57 5.59 9.97
C ILE A 357 -26.22 4.87 11.28
N SER A 358 -25.55 3.71 11.18
CA SER A 358 -25.28 2.84 12.34
C SER A 358 -24.37 3.50 13.37
N GLN A 359 -23.43 4.32 12.90
CA GLN A 359 -22.43 5.01 13.75
C GLN A 359 -22.59 6.53 13.79
N ARG A 360 -23.62 7.07 13.09
CA ARG A 360 -23.95 8.50 13.03
C ARG A 360 -22.78 9.36 12.56
N THR A 361 -22.11 8.94 11.49
CA THR A 361 -21.01 9.68 10.86
C THR A 361 -21.37 10.05 9.43
N PHE A 362 -20.89 11.22 8.99
CA PHE A 362 -20.92 11.63 7.59
C PHE A 362 -19.50 11.51 7.05
N LEU A 363 -19.20 10.44 6.30
CA LEU A 363 -17.92 10.24 5.65
C LEU A 363 -17.78 11.21 4.47
N ILE A 364 -16.59 11.77 4.30
CA ILE A 364 -16.21 12.59 3.16
C ILE A 364 -14.93 11.98 2.59
N GLY A 365 -14.97 11.65 1.31
CA GLY A 365 -13.83 11.21 0.52
C GLY A 365 -13.52 12.26 -0.54
N PHE A 366 -12.24 12.51 -0.80
CA PHE A 366 -11.76 13.44 -1.81
C PHE A 366 -10.92 12.71 -2.86
N GLU A 367 -10.99 13.22 -4.09
CA GLU A 367 -10.00 13.03 -5.14
C GLU A 367 -9.05 14.24 -5.14
N ASP A 368 -7.75 14.00 -5.11
CA ASP A 368 -6.73 15.04 -4.92
C ASP A 368 -5.99 15.48 -6.20
N ILE A 369 -6.32 14.88 -7.35
CA ILE A 369 -5.82 15.25 -8.67
C ILE A 369 -6.94 15.82 -9.56
N ASP A 370 -6.57 16.68 -10.52
CA ASP A 370 -7.48 17.18 -11.54
C ASP A 370 -8.06 16.00 -12.33
N ARG A 371 -9.39 15.92 -12.36
CA ARG A 371 -10.10 14.76 -12.92
C ARG A 371 -10.16 14.77 -14.46
N SER A 372 -9.56 15.74 -15.12
CA SER A 372 -9.54 15.84 -16.58
C SER A 372 -8.28 15.23 -17.20
N GLY A 373 -8.40 14.50 -18.31
CA GLY A 373 -7.24 14.10 -19.13
C GLY A 373 -6.26 13.11 -18.48
N ASN A 374 -4.95 13.35 -18.64
CA ASN A 374 -3.84 12.42 -18.35
C ASN A 374 -3.08 12.74 -17.04
N TRP A 375 -3.69 13.45 -16.07
CA TRP A 375 -3.00 13.83 -14.82
C TRP A 375 -2.82 12.70 -13.82
N GLY A 376 -3.41 11.53 -14.07
CA GLY A 376 -3.21 10.33 -13.25
C GLY A 376 -4.24 10.13 -12.13
N SER A 377 -5.31 10.93 -12.07
CA SER A 377 -6.48 10.67 -11.22
C SER A 377 -7.07 9.29 -11.56
N ASP A 378 -7.29 8.48 -10.53
CA ASP A 378 -7.94 7.16 -10.65
C ASP A 378 -9.44 7.22 -10.34
N HIS A 379 -9.93 8.39 -9.89
CA HIS A 379 -11.33 8.73 -9.69
C HIS A 379 -12.02 7.90 -8.62
N ASP A 380 -11.28 7.42 -7.61
CA ASP A 380 -11.80 6.57 -6.56
C ASP A 380 -12.29 7.34 -5.31
N PHE A 381 -11.89 8.61 -5.19
CA PHE A 381 -12.30 9.55 -4.14
C PHE A 381 -11.87 9.10 -2.73
N ASN A 382 -10.80 8.33 -2.61
CA ASN A 382 -10.24 7.92 -1.32
C ASN A 382 -8.84 8.50 -1.04
N ASP A 383 -8.33 9.39 -1.90
CA ASP A 383 -7.07 10.12 -1.71
C ASP A 383 -7.00 10.78 -0.34
N LEU A 384 -8.12 11.33 0.13
CA LEU A 384 -8.29 11.75 1.52
C LEU A 384 -9.67 11.38 2.04
N VAL A 385 -9.72 10.60 3.11
CA VAL A 385 -10.96 10.19 3.77
C VAL A 385 -11.00 10.70 5.21
N PHE A 386 -12.13 11.30 5.59
CA PHE A 386 -12.44 11.73 6.94
C PHE A 386 -13.94 11.62 7.20
N TYR A 387 -14.39 11.83 8.44
CA TYR A 387 -15.82 11.97 8.71
C TYR A 387 -16.12 13.15 9.61
N ALA A 388 -17.37 13.63 9.51
CA ALA A 388 -17.94 14.62 10.39
C ALA A 388 -18.92 14.00 11.38
N GLN A 389 -18.95 14.58 12.59
CA GLN A 389 -19.97 14.34 13.60
C GLN A 389 -20.44 15.67 14.19
N SER A 390 -21.65 15.67 14.73
CA SER A 390 -22.23 16.86 15.37
C SER A 390 -22.79 16.57 16.76
N ASN A 391 -22.95 17.62 17.55
CA ASN A 391 -23.71 17.59 18.80
C ASN A 391 -24.65 18.81 18.83
N PRO A 392 -25.99 18.62 18.78
CA PRO A 392 -26.71 17.34 18.75
C PRO A 392 -26.39 16.47 17.52
N VAL A 393 -26.46 15.14 17.67
CA VAL A 393 -26.01 14.16 16.64
C VAL A 393 -26.74 14.25 15.30
N ASP A 394 -27.96 14.74 15.33
CA ASP A 394 -28.87 14.92 14.20
C ASP A 394 -28.92 16.39 13.73
N ALA A 395 -27.88 17.17 14.01
CA ALA A 395 -27.80 18.57 13.58
C ALA A 395 -27.38 18.74 12.12
N ILE A 396 -26.66 17.76 11.56
CA ILE A 396 -26.32 17.73 10.14
C ILE A 396 -27.45 17.02 9.39
N SER A 397 -27.96 17.64 8.33
CA SER A 397 -29.04 17.10 7.50
C SER A 397 -28.58 15.84 6.75
N PRO A 398 -29.25 14.68 6.91
CA PRO A 398 -28.97 13.49 6.12
C PRO A 398 -29.71 13.49 4.78
N ILE A 399 -30.54 14.50 4.48
CA ILE A 399 -31.45 14.48 3.34
C ILE A 399 -30.65 14.50 2.03
N GLY A 400 -30.88 13.47 1.20
CA GLY A 400 -30.25 13.31 -0.11
C GLY A 400 -28.81 12.78 -0.07
N ILE A 401 -28.24 12.53 1.12
CA ILE A 401 -26.90 11.94 1.28
C ILE A 401 -27.00 10.42 1.11
N PRO A 402 -26.28 9.81 0.14
CA PRO A 402 -26.23 8.35 -0.02
C PRO A 402 -25.66 7.66 1.21
N LEU A 403 -25.95 6.38 1.36
CA LEU A 403 -25.40 5.55 2.45
C LEU A 403 -24.07 4.93 2.02
N LEU A 404 -23.25 4.55 3.01
CA LEU A 404 -22.17 3.59 2.77
C LEU A 404 -22.77 2.23 2.39
N ASP A 405 -22.10 1.53 1.48
CA ASP A 405 -22.42 0.14 1.17
C ASP A 405 -22.08 -0.75 2.37
N GLU A 406 -22.96 -1.72 2.66
CA GLU A 406 -22.79 -2.62 3.82
C GLU A 406 -21.82 -3.77 3.55
N SER A 407 -21.59 -4.10 2.28
CA SER A 407 -20.71 -5.18 1.84
C SER A 407 -20.11 -4.85 0.48
N TYR A 408 -18.96 -5.47 0.20
CA TYR A 408 -18.34 -5.45 -1.12
C TYR A 408 -19.07 -6.38 -2.10
N VAL A 409 -18.76 -6.22 -3.38
CA VAL A 409 -19.14 -7.17 -4.44
C VAL A 409 -18.05 -8.24 -4.50
N ASP A 410 -18.48 -9.50 -4.51
CA ASP A 410 -17.67 -10.72 -4.59
C ASP A 410 -18.38 -11.66 -5.56
N GLY A 411 -17.90 -11.68 -6.80
CA GLY A 411 -18.55 -12.29 -7.95
C GLY A 411 -18.53 -13.82 -7.91
N ASP A 412 -17.51 -14.42 -7.31
CA ASP A 412 -17.31 -15.86 -7.26
C ASP A 412 -17.42 -16.47 -5.85
N GLY A 413 -17.50 -15.63 -4.82
CA GLY A 413 -17.75 -16.03 -3.44
C GLY A 413 -16.53 -16.61 -2.73
N ASP A 414 -15.31 -16.31 -3.20
CA ASP A 414 -14.07 -16.79 -2.58
C ASP A 414 -13.66 -16.01 -1.31
N GLY A 415 -14.37 -14.90 -1.04
CA GLY A 415 -14.21 -14.02 0.11
C GLY A 415 -13.35 -12.79 -0.17
N ILE A 416 -12.88 -12.57 -1.39
CA ILE A 416 -12.09 -11.40 -1.80
C ILE A 416 -12.97 -10.45 -2.61
N PRO A 417 -12.94 -9.13 -2.33
CA PRO A 417 -13.67 -8.16 -3.14
C PRO A 417 -13.18 -8.13 -4.59
N ASP A 418 -14.11 -8.07 -5.55
CA ASP A 418 -13.82 -8.00 -7.00
C ASP A 418 -12.79 -6.90 -7.34
N ALA A 419 -12.83 -5.79 -6.61
CA ALA A 419 -11.93 -4.63 -6.76
C ALA A 419 -10.44 -4.95 -6.52
N ILE A 420 -10.15 -5.98 -5.71
CA ILE A 420 -8.77 -6.38 -5.38
C ILE A 420 -8.47 -7.83 -5.74
N ASP A 421 -9.42 -8.51 -6.38
CA ASP A 421 -9.29 -9.88 -6.87
C ASP A 421 -8.76 -9.87 -8.30
N GLU A 422 -7.63 -10.55 -8.54
CA GLU A 422 -7.08 -10.71 -9.90
C GLU A 422 -7.88 -11.74 -10.72
N TYR A 423 -8.71 -12.54 -10.04
CA TYR A 423 -9.48 -13.67 -10.55
C TYR A 423 -10.97 -13.63 -10.13
N PRO A 424 -11.71 -12.52 -10.32
CA PRO A 424 -13.05 -12.28 -9.72
C PRO A 424 -14.20 -13.18 -10.23
N THR A 425 -13.87 -14.22 -11.01
CA THR A 425 -14.82 -15.18 -11.58
C THR A 425 -14.35 -16.63 -11.40
N ASP A 426 -13.27 -16.84 -10.65
CA ASP A 426 -12.62 -18.13 -10.45
C ASP A 426 -12.33 -18.35 -8.95
N PRO A 427 -13.23 -19.04 -8.23
CA PRO A 427 -13.20 -19.10 -6.77
C PRO A 427 -12.06 -19.96 -6.19
N LEU A 428 -11.18 -20.47 -7.06
CA LEU A 428 -9.98 -21.21 -6.67
C LEU A 428 -8.74 -20.32 -6.64
N ARG A 429 -8.76 -19.12 -7.22
CA ARG A 429 -7.61 -18.21 -7.35
C ARG A 429 -8.06 -16.81 -6.92
N ALA A 430 -7.15 -16.03 -6.34
CA ALA A 430 -7.43 -14.69 -5.85
C ALA A 430 -6.37 -13.65 -6.28
N TYR A 431 -5.09 -14.05 -6.29
CA TYR A 431 -4.02 -13.13 -6.69
C TYR A 431 -2.76 -13.87 -7.17
N THR A 432 -1.95 -13.17 -7.96
CA THR A 432 -0.66 -13.67 -8.44
C THR A 432 0.50 -13.18 -7.59
N ARG A 433 1.49 -14.06 -7.38
CA ARG A 433 2.86 -13.69 -6.95
C ARG A 433 3.86 -14.03 -8.04
N TYR A 434 4.98 -13.30 -8.08
CA TYR A 434 6.10 -13.60 -8.97
C TYR A 434 7.39 -13.82 -8.17
N TYR A 435 8.34 -14.55 -8.77
CA TYR A 435 9.71 -14.60 -8.30
C TYR A 435 10.70 -14.55 -9.47
N PRO A 436 11.73 -13.68 -9.45
CA PRO A 436 12.00 -12.66 -8.41
C PRO A 436 10.97 -11.52 -8.33
N SER A 437 10.41 -11.11 -9.48
CA SER A 437 9.24 -10.24 -9.57
C SER A 437 8.61 -10.39 -10.97
N GLU A 438 7.56 -9.63 -11.30
CA GLU A 438 6.95 -9.70 -12.63
C GLU A 438 7.92 -9.22 -13.71
N PHE A 439 8.70 -8.17 -13.45
CA PHE A 439 9.57 -7.56 -14.46
C PHE A 439 11.05 -7.95 -14.35
N VAL A 440 11.45 -8.65 -13.28
CA VAL A 440 12.84 -9.06 -13.04
C VAL A 440 12.99 -10.56 -13.19
N TRP A 441 14.05 -10.99 -13.88
CA TRP A 441 14.42 -12.39 -14.03
C TRP A 441 15.52 -12.75 -13.04
N GLY A 442 15.43 -13.95 -12.46
CA GLY A 442 16.58 -14.58 -11.83
C GLY A 442 17.49 -15.16 -12.89
N THR A 443 18.77 -15.33 -12.58
CA THR A 443 19.72 -15.99 -13.49
C THR A 443 20.48 -17.06 -12.72
N THR A 444 20.55 -18.25 -13.30
CA THR A 444 21.42 -19.34 -12.85
C THR A 444 22.47 -19.58 -13.90
N ALA A 445 23.72 -19.66 -13.46
CA ALA A 445 24.89 -19.95 -14.27
C ALA A 445 25.47 -21.29 -13.84
N PHE A 446 25.92 -22.09 -14.80
CA PHE A 446 26.47 -23.43 -14.61
C PHE A 446 27.86 -23.54 -15.24
N GLU A 447 28.72 -24.33 -14.61
CA GLU A 447 29.91 -24.94 -15.24
C GLU A 447 29.52 -26.33 -15.76
N ASP A 448 30.09 -26.77 -16.89
CA ASP A 448 29.83 -28.09 -17.47
C ASP A 448 30.90 -29.15 -17.16
N ASN A 449 32.05 -28.75 -16.63
CA ASN A 449 33.22 -29.62 -16.47
C ASN A 449 33.27 -30.41 -15.15
N TRP A 450 32.25 -30.31 -14.28
CA TRP A 450 32.23 -31.01 -12.99
C TRP A 450 32.30 -32.55 -13.16
N PRO A 451 33.14 -33.29 -12.39
CA PRO A 451 33.91 -32.86 -11.21
C PRO A 451 35.33 -32.35 -11.50
N ASN A 452 35.74 -32.24 -12.77
CA ASN A 452 37.03 -31.64 -13.09
C ASN A 452 36.97 -30.13 -12.85
N GLU A 453 38.14 -29.55 -12.60
CA GLU A 453 38.30 -28.10 -12.51
C GLU A 453 38.02 -27.46 -13.88
N GLY A 454 37.06 -26.52 -13.92
CA GLY A 454 36.73 -25.68 -15.07
C GLY A 454 37.60 -24.41 -15.13
N ASP A 455 37.28 -23.48 -16.04
CA ASP A 455 37.92 -22.16 -16.09
C ASP A 455 37.18 -21.09 -15.26
N TYR A 456 36.06 -21.47 -14.63
CA TYR A 456 35.29 -20.70 -13.65
C TYR A 456 34.69 -19.40 -14.18
N ASP A 457 34.54 -19.27 -15.50
CA ASP A 457 33.90 -18.10 -16.09
C ASP A 457 32.36 -18.12 -15.99
N LEU A 458 31.79 -19.25 -15.54
CA LEU A 458 30.37 -19.48 -15.27
C LEU A 458 29.46 -19.13 -16.46
N ASN A 459 29.92 -19.37 -17.69
CA ASN A 459 29.13 -19.08 -18.89
C ASN A 459 28.78 -20.30 -19.75
N ASP A 460 29.15 -21.52 -19.35
CA ASP A 460 28.87 -22.75 -20.09
C ASP A 460 27.37 -22.95 -20.37
N LEU A 461 26.54 -22.69 -19.36
CA LEU A 461 25.10 -22.52 -19.50
C LEU A 461 24.61 -21.43 -18.56
N VAL A 462 23.97 -20.42 -19.14
CA VAL A 462 23.32 -19.35 -18.37
C VAL A 462 21.84 -19.36 -18.70
N VAL A 463 20.99 -19.56 -17.70
CA VAL A 463 19.53 -19.61 -17.85
C VAL A 463 18.91 -18.56 -16.96
N SER A 464 18.15 -17.65 -17.57
CA SER A 464 17.23 -16.81 -16.81
C SER A 464 15.96 -17.58 -16.50
N TYR A 465 15.42 -17.38 -15.30
CA TYR A 465 14.15 -17.96 -14.88
C TYR A 465 13.24 -16.92 -14.24
N ARG A 466 11.93 -17.14 -14.33
CA ARG A 466 10.90 -16.41 -13.61
C ARG A 466 9.77 -17.36 -13.28
N TYR A 467 9.22 -17.26 -12.08
CA TYR A 467 8.06 -18.05 -11.67
C TYR A 467 6.86 -17.13 -11.47
N LYS A 468 5.69 -17.58 -11.92
CA LYS A 468 4.38 -17.03 -11.61
C LYS A 468 3.63 -18.04 -10.73
N PHE A 469 3.07 -17.59 -9.62
CA PHE A 469 2.32 -18.39 -8.66
C PHE A 469 0.89 -17.84 -8.57
N ALA A 470 -0.11 -18.66 -8.89
CA ALA A 470 -1.51 -18.34 -8.61
C ALA A 470 -1.85 -18.79 -7.20
N MET A 471 -2.37 -17.88 -6.37
CA MET A 471 -2.68 -18.12 -4.97
C MET A 471 -4.19 -18.04 -4.74
N ASN A 472 -4.74 -18.82 -3.79
CA ASN A 472 -6.13 -18.68 -3.36
C ASN A 472 -6.30 -17.66 -2.20
N SER A 473 -7.54 -17.40 -1.80
CA SER A 473 -7.89 -16.49 -0.70
C SER A 473 -7.34 -16.91 0.69
N PHE A 474 -6.85 -18.14 0.82
CA PHE A 474 -6.16 -18.66 2.02
C PHE A 474 -4.63 -18.59 1.94
N ASN A 475 -4.07 -17.87 0.95
CA ASN A 475 -2.63 -17.79 0.67
C ASN A 475 -1.97 -19.14 0.30
N GLN A 476 -2.74 -20.10 -0.22
CA GLN A 476 -2.21 -21.39 -0.67
C GLN A 476 -1.92 -21.34 -2.16
N LEU A 477 -0.83 -22.00 -2.57
CA LEU A 477 -0.45 -22.15 -3.96
C LEU A 477 -1.45 -23.05 -4.69
N VAL A 478 -1.98 -22.56 -5.82
CA VAL A 478 -2.90 -23.28 -6.70
C VAL A 478 -2.15 -23.78 -7.93
N ASP A 479 -1.43 -22.87 -8.61
CA ASP A 479 -0.62 -23.20 -9.79
C ASP A 479 0.73 -22.51 -9.76
N ILE A 480 1.70 -23.15 -10.41
CA ILE A 480 3.01 -22.58 -10.69
C ILE A 480 3.29 -22.65 -12.19
N ILE A 481 3.75 -21.53 -12.75
CA ILE A 481 4.26 -21.44 -14.13
C ILE A 481 5.72 -21.03 -14.02
N GLY A 482 6.62 -21.86 -14.54
CA GLY A 482 8.05 -21.56 -14.68
C GLY A 482 8.36 -21.14 -16.11
N GLU A 483 8.91 -19.95 -16.27
CA GLU A 483 9.46 -19.46 -17.53
C GLU A 483 10.98 -19.53 -17.48
N TYR A 484 11.59 -20.05 -18.54
CA TYR A 484 13.04 -20.20 -18.65
C TYR A 484 13.52 -19.66 -19.99
N LYS A 485 14.60 -18.88 -19.96
CA LYS A 485 15.22 -18.27 -21.13
C LYS A 485 16.72 -18.54 -21.10
N PRO A 486 17.24 -19.43 -21.96
CA PRO A 486 18.69 -19.57 -22.15
C PRO A 486 19.28 -18.24 -22.64
N LEU A 487 20.33 -17.78 -21.96
CA LEU A 487 21.06 -16.54 -22.30
C LEU A 487 22.40 -16.84 -22.97
N ALA A 488 23.09 -17.89 -22.51
CA ALA A 488 24.35 -18.36 -23.07
C ALA A 488 24.39 -19.88 -23.03
N ALA A 489 25.06 -20.45 -24.03
CA ALA A 489 25.44 -21.86 -24.08
C ALA A 489 26.79 -21.93 -24.81
N ALA A 490 27.86 -22.28 -24.10
CA ALA A 490 29.18 -22.39 -24.69
C ALA A 490 29.23 -23.56 -25.69
N THR A 491 30.00 -23.41 -26.77
CA THR A 491 30.16 -24.44 -27.80
C THR A 491 31.00 -25.61 -27.25
N GLY A 492 30.34 -26.56 -26.58
CA GLY A 492 30.94 -27.73 -25.97
C GLY A 492 29.96 -28.54 -25.11
N ALA A 493 28.97 -27.86 -24.52
CA ALA A 493 27.96 -28.47 -23.66
C ALA A 493 27.16 -29.56 -24.39
N ALA A 494 27.20 -30.77 -23.85
CA ALA A 494 26.45 -31.91 -24.37
C ALA A 494 24.95 -31.59 -24.43
N LYS A 495 24.34 -31.76 -25.61
CA LYS A 495 22.89 -31.57 -25.83
C LYS A 495 22.09 -32.57 -24.98
N GLY A 496 21.67 -32.17 -23.79
CA GLY A 496 20.66 -32.88 -23.01
C GLY A 496 19.28 -32.68 -23.64
N SER A 497 18.72 -33.74 -24.24
CA SER A 497 17.33 -33.74 -24.68
C SER A 497 16.42 -34.02 -23.48
N VAL A 498 15.62 -33.03 -23.08
CA VAL A 498 14.52 -33.24 -22.12
C VAL A 498 13.26 -33.49 -22.92
N ASN A 499 12.88 -34.76 -23.06
CA ASN A 499 11.54 -35.12 -23.50
C ASN A 499 10.60 -34.99 -22.29
N CYS A 500 9.88 -33.88 -22.19
CA CYS A 500 8.66 -33.85 -21.38
C CYS A 500 7.57 -34.56 -22.19
N ALA A 501 7.21 -35.78 -21.76
CA ALA A 501 5.98 -36.41 -22.21
C ALA A 501 4.80 -35.55 -21.74
N THR A 502 3.84 -35.34 -22.65
CA THR A 502 2.59 -34.62 -22.42
C THR A 502 1.61 -35.44 -21.60
#